data_AF-M5UCB9-F1
#
_entry.id   AF-M5UCB9-F1
#
_cell.length_a   1.000
_cell.length_b   1.000
_cell.length_c   1.000
_cell.angle_alpha   90.00
_cell.angle_beta   90.00
_cell.angle_gamma   90.00
#
_symmetry.space_group_name_H-M   'P 1'
#
loop_
_entity.id
_entity.type
_entity.pdbx_description
1 polymer ?
#
loop_
_entity_poly.entity_id
_entity_poly.type
_entity_poly.pdbx_seq_one_letter_code
_entity_poly.pdbx_strand_id
1 'polypeptide(L)'
;MKATKTNVNLGIVLLLAPLLASEPDWDEVSESSPEIAWSTEDRLRHWQASVERLLERIDLHQGAMIAKAISGASAGGLDGDSLKENSLGEDRSLDVNRENNGSYDILAAMRLASDRDRIARQYAEGYRDLFEVVVPTIQDRVTRTGDVLSGIVNAHITLIAGEGDSLIARKGGEAGSRKAAGWARDCLAAINGSDGVQVAKHIQTLDRRLRSDGNRLNPGTSADLIAAALFVLLRVV
;
A
#
# COMPACT_ATOMS: atom_id res chain seq x y z
N MET A 1 -7.73 9.89 23.31
CA MET A 1 -7.31 8.47 23.29
C MET A 1 -5.92 8.40 22.67
N LYS A 2 -4.85 8.46 23.48
CA LYS A 2 -3.46 8.28 23.01
C LYS A 2 -3.04 6.88 23.41
N ALA A 3 -3.23 5.93 22.50
CA ALA A 3 -2.77 4.57 22.68
C ALA A 3 -1.69 4.28 21.63
N THR A 4 -0.49 3.98 22.13
CA THR A 4 0.73 3.52 21.42
C THR A 4 1.62 4.58 20.76
N LYS A 5 2.93 4.47 21.02
CA LYS A 5 4.04 5.32 20.53
C LYS A 5 4.62 4.80 19.19
N THR A 6 3.86 4.01 18.45
CA THR A 6 4.36 3.23 17.31
C THR A 6 3.36 3.26 16.17
N ASN A 7 3.87 3.45 14.94
CA ASN A 7 3.17 3.43 13.64
C ASN A 7 1.64 3.36 13.75
N VAL A 8 0.99 4.51 13.66
CA VAL A 8 -0.45 4.51 13.41
C VAL A 8 -0.67 3.71 12.13
N ASN A 9 -1.52 2.66 12.18
CA ASN A 9 -1.92 1.82 11.04
C ASN A 9 -2.75 2.60 10.00
N LEU A 10 -2.49 3.90 9.84
CA LEU A 10 -3.20 4.79 8.96
C LEU A 10 -3.10 4.30 7.51
N GLY A 11 -1.94 3.81 7.07
CA GLY A 11 -1.79 3.29 5.71
C GLY A 11 -2.74 2.13 5.43
N ILE A 12 -2.81 1.15 6.35
CA ILE A 12 -3.79 0.06 6.29
C ILE A 12 -5.23 0.59 6.25
N VAL A 13 -5.59 1.54 7.13
CA VAL A 13 -6.96 2.09 7.16
C VAL A 13 -7.30 2.82 5.87
N LEU A 14 -6.38 3.65 5.34
CA LEU A 14 -6.55 4.35 4.08
C LEU A 14 -6.70 3.38 2.90
N LEU A 15 -6.03 2.23 2.92
CA LEU A 15 -6.17 1.23 1.87
C LEU A 15 -7.47 0.42 2.02
N LEU A 16 -7.77 -0.07 3.22
CA LEU A 16 -8.89 -0.98 3.47
C LEU A 16 -10.25 -0.30 3.49
N ALA A 17 -10.35 0.96 3.94
CA ALA A 17 -11.66 1.61 4.07
C ALA A 17 -12.40 1.77 2.73
N PRO A 18 -11.77 2.24 1.63
CA PRO A 18 -12.42 2.25 0.31
C PRO A 18 -12.75 0.85 -0.19
N LEU A 19 -11.85 -0.13 -0.02
CA LEU A 19 -12.08 -1.51 -0.44
C LEU A 19 -13.32 -2.12 0.23
N LEU A 20 -13.44 -1.96 1.56
CA LEU A 20 -14.57 -2.44 2.33
C LEU A 20 -15.87 -1.72 1.94
N ALA A 21 -15.81 -0.40 1.76
CA ALA A 21 -16.99 0.39 1.43
C ALA A 21 -17.50 0.16 -0.01
N SER A 22 -16.67 -0.38 -0.89
CA SER A 22 -17.03 -0.71 -2.28
C SER A 22 -16.98 -2.20 -2.59
N GLU A 23 -16.98 -3.06 -1.56
CA GLU A 23 -17.01 -4.50 -1.76
C GLU A 23 -18.30 -4.89 -2.49
N PRO A 24 -18.21 -5.60 -3.63
CA PRO A 24 -19.37 -6.09 -4.33
C PRO A 24 -20.12 -7.13 -3.48
N ASP A 25 -21.45 -7.06 -3.49
CA ASP A 25 -22.26 -8.17 -3.03
C ASP A 25 -22.19 -9.29 -4.08
N TRP A 26 -21.33 -10.28 -3.85
CA TRP A 26 -21.07 -11.35 -4.81
C TRP A 26 -22.30 -12.22 -5.09
N ASP A 27 -23.24 -12.31 -4.15
CA ASP A 27 -24.50 -13.01 -4.34
C ASP A 27 -25.37 -12.22 -5.31
N GLU A 28 -25.54 -10.91 -5.08
CA GLU A 28 -26.29 -10.02 -5.98
C GLU A 28 -25.65 -9.95 -7.39
N VAL A 29 -24.32 -9.89 -7.48
CA VAL A 29 -23.59 -9.88 -8.77
C VAL A 29 -23.81 -11.19 -9.52
N SER A 30 -23.82 -12.32 -8.82
CA SER A 30 -24.03 -13.64 -9.45
C SER A 30 -25.49 -13.81 -9.90
N GLU A 31 -26.46 -13.37 -9.09
CA GLU A 31 -27.88 -13.40 -9.43
C GLU A 31 -28.25 -12.48 -10.60
N SER A 32 -27.61 -11.31 -10.68
CA SER A 32 -27.83 -10.33 -11.76
C SER A 32 -27.21 -10.75 -13.10
N SER A 33 -26.33 -11.75 -13.10
CA SER A 33 -25.65 -12.25 -14.30
C SER A 33 -25.44 -13.77 -14.24
N PRO A 34 -26.54 -14.55 -14.20
CA PRO A 34 -26.48 -15.99 -13.93
C PRO A 34 -25.83 -16.80 -15.06
N GLU A 35 -25.72 -16.21 -16.25
CA GLU A 35 -25.06 -16.83 -17.41
C GLU A 35 -23.53 -16.61 -17.41
N ILE A 36 -23.00 -15.76 -16.52
CA ILE A 36 -21.57 -15.46 -16.43
C ILE A 36 -20.94 -16.31 -15.33
N ALA A 37 -20.03 -17.20 -15.71
CA ALA A 37 -19.12 -17.86 -14.77
C ALA A 37 -18.00 -16.88 -14.38
N TRP A 38 -18.19 -16.14 -13.29
CA TRP A 38 -17.22 -15.16 -12.80
C TRP A 38 -15.92 -15.84 -12.35
N SER A 39 -14.83 -15.65 -13.11
CA SER A 39 -13.50 -16.05 -12.67
C SER A 39 -13.01 -15.15 -11.53
N THR A 40 -11.97 -15.60 -10.79
CA THR A 40 -11.27 -14.75 -9.81
C THR A 40 -10.81 -13.43 -10.45
N GLU A 41 -10.31 -13.46 -11.68
CA GLU A 41 -9.87 -12.25 -12.39
C GLU A 41 -11.04 -11.30 -12.71
N ASP A 42 -12.20 -11.83 -13.09
CA ASP A 42 -13.39 -11.00 -13.34
C ASP A 42 -13.86 -10.32 -12.07
N ARG A 43 -13.87 -11.05 -10.95
CA ARG A 43 -14.20 -10.50 -9.63
C ARG A 43 -13.21 -9.40 -9.23
N LEU A 44 -11.90 -9.60 -9.41
CA LEU A 44 -10.90 -8.57 -9.13
C LEU A 44 -11.13 -7.31 -9.97
N ARG A 45 -11.35 -7.45 -11.28
CA ARG A 45 -11.68 -6.32 -12.18
C ARG A 45 -12.96 -5.60 -11.77
N HIS A 46 -13.99 -6.35 -11.39
CA HIS A 46 -15.25 -5.77 -10.94
C HIS A 46 -15.12 -4.99 -9.64
N TRP A 47 -14.36 -5.52 -8.67
CA TRP A 47 -14.11 -4.82 -7.42
C TRP A 47 -13.30 -3.55 -7.63
N GLN A 48 -12.25 -3.59 -8.46
CA GLN A 48 -11.50 -2.38 -8.84
C GLN A 48 -12.44 -1.29 -9.40
N ALA A 49 -13.32 -1.64 -10.34
CA ALA A 49 -14.29 -0.69 -10.90
C ALA A 49 -15.27 -0.15 -9.83
N SER A 50 -15.64 -0.95 -8.83
CA SER A 50 -16.45 -0.47 -7.70
C SER A 50 -15.69 0.50 -6.80
N VAL A 51 -14.41 0.27 -6.54
CA VAL A 51 -13.56 1.21 -5.79
C VAL A 51 -13.40 2.52 -6.56
N GLU A 52 -13.13 2.46 -7.87
CA GLU A 52 -13.03 3.63 -8.74
C GLU A 52 -14.29 4.51 -8.66
N ARG A 53 -15.48 3.90 -8.79
CA ARG A 53 -16.76 4.61 -8.66
C ARG A 53 -16.98 5.20 -7.26
N LEU A 54 -16.48 4.55 -6.21
CA LEU A 54 -16.54 5.09 -4.85
C LEU A 54 -15.64 6.32 -4.72
N LEU A 55 -14.41 6.24 -5.23
CA LEU A 55 -13.47 7.36 -5.19
C LEU A 55 -14.04 8.59 -5.91
N GLU A 56 -14.61 8.41 -7.11
CA GLU A 56 -15.26 9.49 -7.88
C GLU A 56 -16.40 10.21 -7.13
N ARG A 57 -17.00 9.55 -6.12
CA ARG A 57 -18.10 10.10 -5.32
C ARG A 57 -17.65 10.74 -4.01
N ILE A 58 -16.36 10.70 -3.68
CA ILE A 58 -15.83 11.35 -2.48
C ILE A 58 -16.05 12.86 -2.61
N ASP A 59 -16.92 13.40 -1.75
CA ASP A 59 -17.16 14.84 -1.71
C ASP A 59 -16.10 15.57 -0.88
N LEU A 60 -16.13 16.91 -0.92
CA LEU A 60 -15.16 17.74 -0.20
C LEU A 60 -15.26 17.61 1.33
N HIS A 61 -16.42 17.24 1.86
CA HIS A 61 -16.60 17.05 3.30
C HIS A 61 -15.97 15.73 3.77
N GLN A 62 -16.21 14.65 3.03
CA GLN A 62 -15.52 13.37 3.21
C GLN A 62 -14.01 13.52 3.04
N GLY A 63 -13.57 14.26 2.02
CA GLY A 63 -12.16 14.59 1.82
C GLY A 63 -11.55 15.33 3.01
N ALA A 64 -12.27 16.27 3.62
CA ALA A 64 -11.84 16.97 4.84
C ALA A 64 -11.72 16.02 6.04
N MET A 65 -12.65 15.07 6.20
CA MET A 65 -12.57 14.05 7.24
C MET A 65 -11.35 13.13 7.06
N ILE A 66 -11.07 12.70 5.83
CA ILE A 66 -9.89 11.88 5.52
C ILE A 66 -8.61 12.67 5.81
N ALA A 67 -8.50 13.92 5.34
CA ALA A 67 -7.35 14.78 5.61
C ALA A 67 -7.12 14.99 7.11
N LYS A 68 -8.20 15.22 7.88
CA LYS A 68 -8.14 15.32 9.34
C LYS A 68 -7.65 14.04 10.01
N ALA A 69 -8.06 12.87 9.52
CA ALA A 69 -7.56 11.59 10.00
C ALA A 69 -6.05 11.42 9.71
N ILE A 70 -5.60 11.81 8.50
CA ILE A 70 -4.19 11.77 8.12
C ILE A 70 -3.34 12.68 9.01
N SER A 71 -3.77 13.93 9.19
CA SER A 71 -3.07 14.91 10.03
C SER A 71 -3.05 14.48 11.50
N GLY A 72 -4.20 14.03 12.02
CA GLY A 72 -4.33 13.60 13.42
C GLY A 72 -3.52 12.36 13.78
N ALA A 73 -3.19 11.52 12.79
CA ALA A 73 -2.38 10.32 12.97
C ALA A 73 -0.87 10.58 13.08
N SER A 74 -0.38 11.83 12.87
CA SER A 74 1.06 12.11 12.79
C SER A 74 1.78 11.11 11.87
N ALA A 75 1.19 10.86 10.69
CA ALA A 75 1.60 9.76 9.82
C ALA A 75 3.11 9.85 9.52
N GLY A 76 3.84 8.79 9.88
CA GLY A 76 5.26 8.88 10.26
C GLY A 76 6.15 9.67 9.29
N GLY A 77 6.59 10.85 9.71
CA GLY A 77 7.46 11.76 8.97
C GLY A 77 6.78 13.02 8.43
N LEU A 78 5.48 13.23 8.66
CA LEU A 78 4.78 14.49 8.38
C LEU A 78 5.00 15.56 9.48
N ASP A 79 5.72 15.23 10.54
CA ASP A 79 6.04 16.11 11.66
C ASP A 79 7.39 16.83 11.48
N GLY A 80 7.32 18.17 11.39
CA GLY A 80 8.31 19.12 11.93
C GLY A 80 9.62 19.36 11.18
N ASP A 81 10.25 18.35 10.57
CA ASP A 81 11.58 18.51 9.96
C ASP A 81 11.71 17.98 8.52
N SER A 82 10.91 16.99 8.10
CA SER A 82 11.00 16.40 6.75
C SER A 82 10.18 17.15 5.68
N LEU A 83 9.36 18.12 6.08
CA LEU A 83 8.59 19.00 5.19
C LEU A 83 9.34 20.30 4.86
N LYS A 84 10.58 20.46 5.32
CA LYS A 84 11.41 21.61 4.95
C LYS A 84 11.88 21.44 3.51
N GLU A 85 11.06 22.02 2.63
CA GLU A 85 11.40 22.67 1.36
C GLU A 85 10.98 22.01 0.03
N ASN A 86 10.74 20.70 -0.11
CA ASN A 86 10.54 20.15 -1.47
C ASN A 86 9.35 19.18 -1.70
N SER A 87 8.52 18.88 -0.69
CA SER A 87 7.56 17.76 -0.83
C SER A 87 6.15 18.15 -1.31
N LEU A 88 5.80 19.42 -1.49
CA LEU A 88 4.46 19.82 -1.97
C LEU A 88 4.48 20.78 -3.18
N GLY A 89 5.67 21.16 -3.66
CA GLY A 89 5.77 22.23 -4.65
C GLY A 89 5.15 23.54 -4.15
N GLU A 90 4.73 24.40 -5.09
CA GLU A 90 4.11 25.70 -4.78
C GLU A 90 2.65 25.59 -4.30
N ASP A 91 1.99 24.43 -4.46
CA ASP A 91 0.57 24.28 -4.13
C ASP A 91 0.34 23.87 -2.67
N ARG A 92 0.60 24.83 -1.79
CA ARG A 92 0.41 24.70 -0.34
C ARG A 92 -1.06 24.53 0.07
N SER A 93 -2.02 24.64 -0.86
CA SER A 93 -3.46 24.52 -0.57
C SER A 93 -3.89 23.06 -0.34
N LEU A 94 -3.12 22.10 -0.84
CA LEU A 94 -3.35 20.66 -0.74
C LEU A 94 -2.41 19.98 0.28
N ASP A 95 -1.91 20.75 1.25
CA ASP A 95 -1.24 20.20 2.44
C ASP A 95 -2.28 19.73 3.46
N VAL A 96 -2.31 18.42 3.70
CA VAL A 96 -3.22 17.79 4.68
C VAL A 96 -3.03 18.30 6.11
N ASN A 97 -1.90 18.94 6.42
CA ASN A 97 -1.63 19.53 7.74
C ASN A 97 -2.15 20.96 7.91
N ARG A 98 -2.68 21.58 6.84
CA ARG A 98 -3.35 22.86 6.96
C ARG A 98 -4.78 22.69 7.45
N GLU A 99 -5.25 23.72 8.14
CA GLU A 99 -6.65 23.83 8.50
C GLU A 99 -7.49 23.86 7.22
N ASN A 100 -8.29 22.82 7.04
CA ASN A 100 -9.35 22.80 6.05
C ASN A 100 -10.65 23.17 6.78
N ASN A 101 -11.40 24.15 6.25
CA ASN A 101 -12.63 24.65 6.88
C ASN A 101 -13.81 23.66 6.67
N GLY A 102 -13.58 22.36 6.89
CA GLY A 102 -14.54 21.28 6.65
C GLY A 102 -14.75 20.94 5.17
N SER A 103 -13.89 21.44 4.28
CA SER A 103 -13.92 21.22 2.83
C SER A 103 -12.49 21.02 2.31
N TYR A 104 -12.21 19.88 1.67
CA TYR A 104 -10.89 19.54 1.18
C TYR A 104 -10.96 18.53 0.02
N ASP A 105 -10.29 18.82 -1.10
CA ASP A 105 -10.19 17.89 -2.22
C ASP A 105 -9.05 16.89 -1.97
N ILE A 106 -9.40 15.78 -1.32
CA ILE A 106 -8.43 14.74 -0.98
C ILE A 106 -7.87 14.06 -2.23
N LEU A 107 -8.64 13.92 -3.30
CA LEU A 107 -8.17 13.24 -4.52
C LEU A 107 -7.16 14.11 -5.27
N ALA A 108 -7.37 15.43 -5.33
CA ALA A 108 -6.35 16.35 -5.85
C ALA A 108 -5.04 16.24 -5.06
N ALA A 109 -5.12 16.22 -3.73
CA ALA A 109 -3.94 16.05 -2.88
C ALA A 109 -3.23 14.70 -3.11
N MET A 110 -3.98 13.60 -3.24
CA MET A 110 -3.42 12.27 -3.51
C MET A 110 -2.76 12.19 -4.89
N ARG A 111 -3.35 12.82 -5.92
CA ARG A 111 -2.74 12.94 -7.26
C ARG A 111 -1.42 13.71 -7.23
N LEU A 112 -1.32 14.78 -6.44
CA LEU A 112 -0.04 15.50 -6.28
C LEU A 112 1.05 14.69 -5.54
N ALA A 113 0.65 13.66 -4.80
CA ALA A 113 1.54 12.81 -4.02
C ALA A 113 1.84 11.45 -4.67
N SER A 114 1.14 11.06 -5.75
CA SER A 114 1.16 9.70 -6.32
C SER A 114 2.56 9.23 -6.75
N ASP A 115 3.42 10.15 -7.18
CA ASP A 115 4.77 9.83 -7.61
C ASP A 115 5.68 9.41 -6.46
N ARG A 116 5.44 9.95 -5.25
CA ARG A 116 6.28 9.75 -4.05
C ARG A 116 5.64 8.93 -2.94
N ASP A 117 4.33 8.72 -2.99
CA ASP A 117 3.57 7.94 -2.02
C ASP A 117 2.68 6.91 -2.74
N ARG A 118 3.01 5.63 -2.58
CA ARG A 118 2.30 4.54 -3.27
C ARG A 118 0.87 4.32 -2.74
N ILE A 119 0.57 4.75 -1.51
CA ILE A 119 -0.81 4.75 -1.00
C ILE A 119 -1.60 5.84 -1.70
N ALA A 120 -1.02 7.04 -1.84
CA ALA A 120 -1.65 8.11 -2.60
C ALA A 120 -1.88 7.71 -4.06
N ARG A 121 -0.96 6.94 -4.66
CA ARG A 121 -1.12 6.36 -6.00
C ARG A 121 -2.37 5.49 -6.12
N GLN A 122 -2.74 4.72 -5.09
CA GLN A 122 -3.99 3.94 -5.14
C GLN A 122 -5.22 4.85 -5.32
N TYR A 123 -5.26 5.98 -4.61
CA TYR A 123 -6.35 6.94 -4.75
C TYR A 123 -6.30 7.67 -6.10
N ALA A 124 -5.10 7.98 -6.59
CA ALA A 124 -4.92 8.71 -7.84
C ALA A 124 -5.26 7.86 -9.07
N GLU A 125 -4.99 6.55 -9.02
CA GLU A 125 -5.07 5.63 -10.16
C GLU A 125 -6.16 4.57 -10.01
N GLY A 126 -7.11 4.74 -9.07
CA GLY A 126 -8.23 3.83 -8.96
C GLY A 126 -7.87 2.43 -8.43
N TYR A 127 -6.88 2.34 -7.55
CA TYR A 127 -6.35 1.09 -6.99
C TYR A 127 -5.75 0.14 -8.02
N ARG A 128 -5.41 0.63 -9.22
CA ARG A 128 -4.81 -0.17 -10.29
C ARG A 128 -3.58 -0.94 -9.83
N ASP A 129 -2.64 -0.28 -9.15
CA ASP A 129 -1.44 -0.94 -8.63
C ASP A 129 -1.76 -2.08 -7.65
N LEU A 130 -2.76 -1.94 -6.78
CA LEU A 130 -3.19 -3.03 -5.91
C LEU A 130 -3.70 -4.24 -6.71
N PHE A 131 -4.67 -4.03 -7.61
CA PHE A 131 -5.36 -5.11 -8.31
C PHE A 131 -4.56 -5.73 -9.46
N GLU A 132 -3.73 -4.95 -10.15
CA GLU A 132 -2.97 -5.39 -11.33
C GLU A 132 -1.52 -5.77 -11.01
N VAL A 133 -0.95 -5.31 -9.88
CA VAL A 133 0.44 -5.60 -9.51
C VAL A 133 0.53 -6.37 -8.20
N VAL A 134 -0.01 -5.83 -7.10
CA VAL A 134 0.20 -6.40 -5.77
C VAL A 134 -0.52 -7.75 -5.60
N VAL A 135 -1.81 -7.80 -5.92
CA VAL A 135 -2.62 -9.03 -5.84
C VAL A 135 -2.04 -10.15 -6.71
N PRO A 136 -1.75 -9.94 -8.02
CA PRO A 136 -1.14 -10.97 -8.86
C PRO A 136 0.24 -11.40 -8.36
N THR A 137 1.04 -10.48 -7.80
CA THR A 137 2.34 -10.82 -7.21
C THR A 137 2.18 -11.80 -6.04
N ILE A 138 1.20 -11.58 -5.14
CA ILE A 138 0.95 -12.51 -4.03
C ILE A 138 0.51 -13.88 -4.57
N GLN A 139 -0.43 -13.91 -5.52
CA GLN A 139 -0.91 -15.16 -6.11
C GLN A 139 0.23 -15.96 -6.76
N ASP A 140 1.03 -15.33 -7.63
CA ASP A 140 2.19 -15.96 -8.28
C ASP A 140 3.18 -16.52 -7.24
N ARG A 141 3.51 -15.74 -6.21
CA ARG A 141 4.47 -16.19 -5.20
C ARG A 141 3.95 -17.32 -4.33
N VAL A 142 2.69 -17.29 -3.92
CA VAL A 142 2.04 -18.39 -3.19
C VAL A 142 2.02 -19.67 -4.04
N THR A 143 1.69 -19.56 -5.32
CA THR A 143 1.72 -20.72 -6.24
C THR A 143 3.13 -21.28 -6.39
N ARG A 144 4.14 -20.43 -6.57
CA ARG A 144 5.54 -20.88 -6.75
C ARG A 144 6.15 -21.49 -5.50
N THR A 145 5.82 -20.99 -4.32
CA THR A 145 6.34 -21.54 -3.06
C THR A 145 5.60 -22.79 -2.62
N GLY A 146 4.33 -22.95 -3.04
CA GLY A 146 3.46 -24.02 -2.54
C GLY A 146 3.07 -23.85 -1.05
N ASP A 147 3.41 -22.71 -0.45
CA ASP A 147 3.14 -22.36 0.95
C ASP A 147 2.70 -20.90 1.04
N VAL A 148 1.56 -20.67 1.68
CA VAL A 148 0.92 -19.35 1.77
C VAL A 148 1.83 -18.34 2.47
N LEU A 149 2.39 -18.71 3.62
CA LEU A 149 3.21 -17.79 4.41
C LEU A 149 4.51 -17.42 3.70
N SER A 150 5.19 -18.41 3.12
CA SER A 150 6.40 -18.20 2.32
C SER A 150 6.10 -17.40 1.06
N GLY A 151 4.94 -17.61 0.45
CA GLY A 151 4.48 -16.85 -0.72
C GLY A 151 4.28 -15.37 -0.40
N ILE A 152 3.63 -15.07 0.73
CA ILE A 152 3.43 -13.68 1.21
C ILE A 152 4.78 -13.00 1.47
N VAL A 153 5.72 -13.68 2.15
CA VAL A 153 7.06 -13.15 2.39
C VAL A 153 7.79 -12.87 1.06
N ASN A 154 7.76 -13.82 0.13
CA ASN A 154 8.38 -13.64 -1.19
C ASN A 154 7.72 -12.53 -2.02
N ALA A 155 6.41 -12.35 -1.91
CA ALA A 155 5.68 -11.26 -2.53
C ALA A 155 6.12 -9.91 -1.95
N HIS A 156 6.22 -9.81 -0.62
CA HIS A 156 6.67 -8.58 0.05
C HIS A 156 8.09 -8.20 -0.41
N ILE A 157 9.02 -9.16 -0.45
CA ILE A 157 10.39 -8.93 -0.95
C ILE A 157 10.37 -8.55 -2.43
N THR A 158 9.52 -9.18 -3.25
CA THR A 158 9.37 -8.86 -4.68
C THR A 158 8.91 -7.42 -4.91
N LEU A 159 7.93 -6.95 -4.14
CA LEU A 159 7.43 -5.58 -4.25
C LEU A 159 8.49 -4.54 -3.87
N ILE A 160 9.22 -4.78 -2.77
CA ILE A 160 10.35 -3.92 -2.36
C ILE A 160 11.45 -3.91 -3.44
N ALA A 161 11.76 -5.07 -4.02
CA ALA A 161 12.79 -5.21 -5.05
C ALA A 161 12.46 -4.46 -6.35
N GLY A 162 11.17 -4.31 -6.68
CA GLY A 162 10.71 -3.65 -7.90
C GLY A 162 10.93 -2.13 -7.89
N GLU A 163 10.44 -1.45 -6.85
CA GLU A 163 10.42 0.02 -6.81
C GLU A 163 10.84 0.64 -5.47
N GLY A 164 11.14 -0.18 -4.46
CA GLY A 164 11.46 0.27 -3.11
C GLY A 164 10.22 0.44 -2.24
N ASP A 165 10.26 1.39 -1.30
CA ASP A 165 9.17 1.65 -0.37
C ASP A 165 9.06 3.14 -0.06
N SER A 166 7.87 3.73 -0.27
CA SER A 166 7.65 5.16 -0.08
C SER A 166 7.77 5.62 1.38
N LEU A 167 7.53 4.75 2.37
CA LEU A 167 7.78 5.09 3.77
C LEU A 167 9.28 5.20 4.04
N ILE A 168 10.08 4.32 3.45
CA ILE A 168 11.54 4.42 3.50
C ILE A 168 12.00 5.68 2.78
N ALA A 169 11.48 5.97 1.59
CA ALA A 169 11.81 7.20 0.86
C ALA A 169 11.50 8.45 1.70
N ARG A 170 10.35 8.48 2.38
CA ARG A 170 9.95 9.58 3.25
C ARG A 170 10.86 9.76 4.47
N LYS A 171 11.31 8.67 5.11
CA LYS A 171 12.13 8.71 6.34
C LYS A 171 13.64 8.80 6.08
N GLY A 172 14.12 8.16 5.02
CA GLY A 172 15.53 7.94 4.70
C GLY A 172 15.96 8.49 3.35
N GLY A 173 15.07 9.17 2.64
CA GLY A 173 15.29 9.66 1.28
C GLY A 173 15.25 8.55 0.23
N GLU A 174 15.19 8.97 -1.03
CA GLU A 174 15.20 8.09 -2.20
C GLU A 174 16.41 7.13 -2.24
N ALA A 175 17.56 7.58 -1.73
CA ALA A 175 18.75 6.73 -1.63
C ALA A 175 18.53 5.54 -0.67
N GLY A 176 17.82 5.76 0.44
CA GLY A 176 17.45 4.70 1.38
C GLY A 176 16.50 3.69 0.75
N SER A 177 15.48 4.17 0.03
CA SER A 177 14.50 3.31 -0.67
C SER A 177 15.19 2.44 -1.72
N ARG A 178 16.05 3.04 -2.58
CA ARG A 178 16.82 2.30 -3.58
C ARG A 178 17.77 1.27 -2.96
N LYS A 179 18.36 1.58 -1.81
CA LYS A 179 19.24 0.65 -1.08
C LYS A 179 18.47 -0.56 -0.57
N ALA A 180 17.29 -0.34 0.01
CA ALA A 180 16.39 -1.43 0.44
C ALA A 180 15.96 -2.30 -0.74
N ALA A 181 15.59 -1.69 -1.87
CA ALA A 181 15.26 -2.39 -3.10
C ALA A 181 16.45 -3.25 -3.62
N GLY A 182 17.66 -2.72 -3.53
CA GLY A 182 18.89 -3.46 -3.86
C GLY A 182 19.07 -4.71 -2.99
N TRP A 183 18.95 -4.57 -1.67
CA TRP A 183 19.02 -5.71 -0.77
C TRP A 183 17.92 -6.75 -1.00
N ALA A 184 16.71 -6.31 -1.34
CA ALA A 184 15.62 -7.20 -1.68
C ALA A 184 15.92 -7.98 -2.98
N ARG A 185 16.47 -7.33 -4.01
CA ARG A 185 16.94 -8.01 -5.24
C ARG A 185 18.04 -9.04 -4.94
N ASP A 186 19.02 -8.67 -4.12
CA ASP A 186 20.08 -9.60 -3.69
C ASP A 186 19.50 -10.82 -2.97
N CYS A 187 18.49 -10.59 -2.11
CA CYS A 187 17.80 -11.67 -1.41
C CYS A 187 17.07 -12.59 -2.40
N LEU A 188 16.30 -12.04 -3.34
CA LEU A 188 15.59 -12.84 -4.36
C LEU A 188 16.55 -13.66 -5.23
N ALA A 189 17.69 -13.08 -5.61
CA ALA A 189 18.72 -13.79 -6.36
C ALA A 189 19.32 -14.93 -5.53
N ALA A 190 19.56 -14.70 -4.23
CA ALA A 190 20.16 -15.67 -3.34
C ALA A 190 19.23 -16.84 -2.98
N ILE A 191 17.92 -16.61 -2.83
CA ILE A 191 16.96 -17.68 -2.51
C ILE A 191 16.64 -18.58 -3.72
N ASN A 192 16.91 -18.12 -4.94
CA ASN A 192 16.61 -18.89 -6.14
C ASN A 192 17.52 -20.13 -6.24
N GLY A 193 16.93 -21.32 -6.17
CA GLY A 193 17.67 -22.60 -6.18
C GLY A 193 18.31 -22.99 -4.84
N SER A 194 18.05 -22.22 -3.78
CA SER A 194 18.48 -22.56 -2.42
C SER A 194 17.57 -23.56 -1.72
N ASP A 195 18.12 -24.32 -0.78
CA ASP A 195 17.33 -25.12 0.15
C ASP A 195 16.61 -24.24 1.20
N GLY A 196 15.62 -24.82 1.92
CA GLY A 196 14.82 -24.07 2.89
C GLY A 196 15.63 -23.43 4.03
N VAL A 197 16.76 -24.03 4.44
CA VAL A 197 17.62 -23.48 5.50
C VAL A 197 18.38 -22.25 4.99
N GLN A 198 18.88 -22.32 3.77
CA GLN A 198 19.54 -21.20 3.10
C GLN A 198 18.56 -20.06 2.83
N VAL A 199 17.35 -20.36 2.34
CA VAL A 199 16.28 -19.39 2.12
C VAL A 199 16.00 -18.59 3.39
N ALA A 200 15.79 -19.28 4.52
CA ALA A 200 15.53 -18.64 5.80
C ALA A 200 16.69 -17.73 6.25
N LYS A 201 17.94 -18.12 6.02
CA LYS A 201 19.13 -17.30 6.36
C LYS A 201 19.23 -16.03 5.51
N HIS A 202 18.92 -16.12 4.21
CA HIS A 202 18.92 -14.94 3.33
C HIS A 202 17.85 -13.94 3.74
N ILE A 203 16.63 -14.43 4.01
CA ILE A 203 15.51 -13.59 4.49
C ILE A 203 15.83 -12.96 5.84
N GLN A 204 16.37 -13.71 6.80
CA GLN A 204 16.78 -13.18 8.11
C GLN A 204 17.89 -12.13 7.99
N THR A 205 18.77 -12.26 6.99
CA THR A 205 19.81 -11.27 6.72
C THR A 205 19.22 -9.99 6.13
N LEU A 206 18.26 -10.09 5.22
CA LEU A 206 17.50 -8.95 4.70
C LEU A 206 16.75 -8.23 5.82
N ASP A 207 15.98 -8.95 6.65
CA ASP A 207 15.21 -8.39 7.76
C ASP A 207 16.09 -7.61 8.74
N ARG A 208 17.26 -8.16 9.11
CA ARG A 208 18.23 -7.46 9.96
C ARG A 208 18.74 -6.15 9.32
N ARG A 209 18.98 -6.13 8.00
CA ARG A 209 19.41 -4.91 7.29
C ARG A 209 18.31 -3.84 7.26
N LEU A 210 17.06 -4.24 7.04
CA LEU A 210 15.92 -3.31 7.05
C LEU A 210 15.68 -2.69 8.44
N ARG A 211 16.08 -3.38 9.51
CA ARG A 211 15.94 -2.91 10.90
C ARG A 211 17.15 -2.14 11.44
N SER A 212 18.31 -2.17 10.77
CA SER A 212 19.59 -1.72 11.36
C SER A 212 19.70 -0.22 11.64
N ASP A 213 18.85 0.62 11.04
CA ASP A 213 18.88 2.08 11.17
C ASP A 213 17.65 2.60 11.94
N GLY A 214 17.43 2.09 13.16
CA GLY A 214 16.32 2.55 14.02
C GLY A 214 14.93 2.43 13.36
N ASN A 215 14.72 1.41 12.52
CA ASN A 215 13.53 1.21 11.68
C ASN A 215 13.26 2.30 10.61
N ARG A 216 14.25 3.14 10.27
CA ARG A 216 14.15 4.09 9.14
C ARG A 216 14.05 3.41 7.79
N LEU A 217 14.61 2.20 7.66
CA LEU A 217 14.54 1.36 6.47
C LEU A 217 13.45 0.27 6.57
N ASN A 218 12.48 0.43 7.47
CA ASN A 218 11.36 -0.49 7.58
C ASN A 218 10.36 -0.26 6.42
N PRO A 219 10.11 -1.26 5.55
CA PRO A 219 9.27 -1.10 4.37
C PRO A 219 7.78 -1.19 4.74
N GLY A 220 7.25 -0.11 5.31
CA GLY A 220 5.88 -0.06 5.83
C GLY A 220 4.82 0.08 4.76
N THR A 221 5.06 0.85 3.68
CA THR A 221 4.04 1.03 2.64
C THR A 221 3.76 -0.28 1.90
N SER A 222 4.80 -1.03 1.56
CA SER A 222 4.64 -2.35 0.95
C SER A 222 3.97 -3.35 1.89
N ALA A 223 4.21 -3.27 3.20
CA ALA A 223 3.47 -4.09 4.18
C ALA A 223 1.98 -3.74 4.23
N ASP A 224 1.64 -2.45 4.17
CA ASP A 224 0.24 -1.98 4.12
C ASP A 224 -0.47 -2.49 2.86
N LEU A 225 0.21 -2.50 1.71
CA LEU A 225 -0.32 -3.04 0.44
C LEU A 225 -0.47 -4.56 0.47
N ILE A 226 0.46 -5.29 1.09
CA ILE A 226 0.29 -6.74 1.33
C ILE A 226 -0.98 -6.97 2.14
N ALA A 227 -1.21 -6.21 3.21
CA ALA A 227 -2.42 -6.34 4.02
C ALA A 227 -3.70 -6.07 3.20
N ALA A 228 -3.69 -5.04 2.36
CA ALA A 228 -4.81 -4.72 1.46
C ALA A 228 -5.07 -5.82 0.42
N ALA A 229 -4.03 -6.35 -0.19
CA ALA A 229 -4.16 -7.42 -1.19
C ALA A 229 -4.64 -8.73 -0.56
N LEU A 230 -4.19 -9.05 0.66
CA LEU A 230 -4.70 -10.19 1.42
C LEU A 230 -6.19 -10.03 1.77
N PHE A 231 -6.62 -8.82 2.16
CA PHE A 231 -8.03 -8.54 2.38
C PHE A 231 -8.87 -8.81 1.14
N VAL A 232 -8.39 -8.39 -0.05
CA VAL A 232 -9.05 -8.67 -1.32
C VAL A 232 -9.11 -10.18 -1.59
N LEU A 233 -7.97 -10.88 -1.50
CA LEU A 233 -7.89 -12.31 -1.81
C LEU A 233 -8.75 -13.18 -0.89
N LEU A 234 -8.92 -12.79 0.38
CA LEU A 234 -9.78 -13.50 1.33
C LEU A 234 -11.28 -13.33 1.07
N ARG A 235 -11.67 -12.37 0.22
CA ARG A 235 -13.07 -12.01 -0.07
C ARG A 235 -13.50 -12.27 -1.50
N VAL A 236 -12.56 -12.63 -2.38
CA VAL A 236 -12.82 -12.93 -3.81
C VAL A 236 -12.93 -14.44 -4.09
N VAL A 237 -12.88 -15.27 -3.04
CA VAL A 237 -13.11 -16.72 -3.09
C VAL A 237 -14.55 -17.09 -3.40
#